data_AF-A0A285I2Z2-F1
#
_entry.id   AF-A0A285I2Z2-F1
#
_cell.length_a   1.000
_cell.length_b   1.000
_cell.length_c   1.000
_cell.angle_alpha   90.00
_cell.angle_beta   90.00
_cell.angle_gamma   90.00
#
_symmetry.space_group_name_H-M   'P 1'
#
loop_
_entity.id
_entity.type
_entity.pdbx_description
1 polymer ?
#
loop_
_entity_poly.entity_id
_entity_poly.type
_entity_poly.pdbx_seq_one_letter_code
_entity_poly.pdbx_strand_id
1 'polypeptide(L)'
;MIDSSPPSGPPRLIRSVPAAAWLPPGSTAEVWAGDDLEVPPPAVIVRLAIFRARELYCVRTPRGFDLPTLFLDGLSPMEGVSRLTRQHLPTAPGGDVPTRCIGYVRNIVPEPDESYRLPAPLAHVPVFTPRDPTLDPARGHRRLDQCRTGPGSAGRTALVAHRPRGPRPDGRNPGLGGRLVIETSPSSAVPGG
;
A
#
# COMPACT_ATOMS: atom_id res chain seq x y z
N MET A 1 -0.73 -35.98 2.33
CA MET A 1 -1.36 -34.66 2.61
C MET A 1 -0.21 -33.69 2.79
N ILE A 2 0.19 -32.98 1.72
CA ILE A 2 1.31 -32.03 1.80
C ILE A 2 0.71 -30.68 2.13
N ASP A 3 0.92 -30.23 3.36
CA ASP A 3 0.64 -28.87 3.78
C ASP A 3 1.43 -27.92 2.86
N SER A 4 0.70 -27.26 1.96
CA SER A 4 1.23 -26.37 0.93
C SER A 4 1.06 -24.91 1.37
N SER A 5 1.21 -24.64 2.66
CA SER A 5 1.28 -23.28 3.17
C SER A 5 2.60 -22.65 2.72
N PRO A 6 2.59 -21.58 1.90
CA PRO A 6 3.82 -20.88 1.55
C PRO A 6 4.45 -20.33 2.84
N PRO A 7 5.79 -20.28 2.94
CA PRO A 7 6.44 -19.72 4.11
C PRO A 7 6.05 -18.25 4.24
N SER A 8 5.21 -17.93 5.23
CA SER A 8 4.97 -16.57 5.71
C SER A 8 6.27 -16.10 6.36
N GLY A 9 7.19 -15.58 5.55
CA GLY A 9 8.43 -14.98 6.05
C GLY A 9 8.10 -13.79 6.96
N PRO A 10 8.96 -13.47 7.94
CA PRO A 10 8.75 -12.32 8.80
C PRO A 10 8.67 -11.03 7.95
N PRO A 11 7.94 -9.99 8.42
CA PRO A 11 7.92 -8.70 7.74
C PRO A 11 9.35 -8.22 7.46
N ARG A 12 9.59 -7.80 6.22
CA ARG A 12 10.89 -7.28 5.79
C ARG A 12 10.81 -5.77 5.66
N LEU A 13 11.76 -5.06 6.28
CA LEU A 13 11.96 -3.64 6.01
C LEU A 13 12.45 -3.48 4.56
N ILE A 14 11.67 -2.74 3.79
CA ILE A 14 11.91 -2.49 2.38
C ILE A 14 12.61 -1.15 2.18
N ARG A 15 12.17 -0.12 2.92
CA ARG A 15 12.72 1.23 2.84
C ARG A 15 12.48 1.97 4.15
N SER A 16 13.46 2.77 4.54
CA SER A 16 13.30 3.80 5.56
C SER A 16 13.42 5.17 4.90
N VAL A 17 12.55 6.11 5.27
CA VAL A 17 12.50 7.48 4.80
C VAL A 17 12.64 8.39 6.03
N PRO A 18 13.88 8.71 6.44
CA PRO A 18 14.09 9.69 7.49
C PRO A 18 13.63 11.07 7.03
N ALA A 19 13.12 11.89 7.95
CA ALA A 19 12.61 13.23 7.66
C ALA A 19 11.60 13.24 6.50
N ALA A 20 10.69 12.27 6.49
CA ALA A 20 9.65 12.17 5.49
C ALA A 20 8.83 13.46 5.45
N ALA A 21 8.75 14.12 4.29
CA ALA A 21 8.17 15.47 4.14
C ALA A 21 6.69 15.62 4.54
N TRP A 22 5.99 14.51 4.79
CA TRP A 22 4.60 14.48 5.25
C TRP A 22 4.46 14.22 6.76
N LEU A 23 5.58 14.09 7.49
CA LEU A 23 5.63 13.90 8.93
C LEU A 23 6.30 15.10 9.62
N PRO A 24 6.06 15.29 10.93
CA PRO A 24 6.79 16.29 11.72
C PRO A 24 8.31 16.10 11.67
N PRO A 25 9.11 17.15 11.86
CA PRO A 25 10.55 17.06 11.96
C PRO A 25 11.02 15.98 12.95
N GLY A 26 12.15 15.32 12.66
CA GLY A 26 12.66 14.23 13.49
C GLY A 26 11.94 12.88 13.32
N SER A 27 10.86 12.84 12.55
CA SER A 27 10.11 11.60 12.27
C SER A 27 10.73 10.75 11.17
N THR A 28 10.34 9.47 11.14
CA THR A 28 10.74 8.51 10.09
C THR A 28 9.52 7.75 9.59
N ALA A 29 9.45 7.52 8.28
CA ALA A 29 8.48 6.58 7.71
C ALA A 29 9.20 5.34 7.20
N GLU A 30 8.73 4.17 7.63
CA GLU A 30 9.26 2.89 7.19
C GLU A 30 8.23 2.13 6.36
N VAL A 31 8.72 1.41 5.37
CA VAL A 31 7.92 0.60 4.46
C VAL A 31 8.27 -0.84 4.70
N TRP A 32 7.30 -1.64 5.11
CA TRP A 32 7.44 -3.05 5.41
C TRP A 32 6.61 -3.87 4.42
N ALA A 33 7.14 -5.01 3.98
CA ALA A 33 6.43 -5.92 3.10
C ALA A 33 6.66 -7.38 3.49
N GLY A 34 5.71 -8.22 3.12
CA GLY A 34 5.72 -9.65 3.37
C GLY A 34 4.46 -10.29 2.80
N ASP A 35 4.40 -11.61 2.87
CA ASP A 35 3.25 -12.36 2.40
C ASP A 35 2.30 -12.64 3.58
N ASP A 36 1.07 -12.12 3.48
CA ASP A 36 -0.02 -12.38 4.43
C ASP A 36 0.30 -11.95 5.87
N LEU A 37 0.71 -10.70 6.02
CA LEU A 37 1.14 -10.15 7.31
C LEU A 37 -0.03 -9.94 8.29
N GLU A 38 0.25 -10.11 9.58
CA GLU A 38 -0.60 -9.56 10.63
C GLU A 38 -0.55 -8.02 10.59
N VAL A 39 -1.68 -7.38 10.87
CA VAL A 39 -1.76 -5.91 10.90
C VAL A 39 -1.21 -5.40 12.22
N PRO A 40 -0.10 -4.63 12.23
CA PRO A 40 0.43 -4.09 13.47
C PRO A 40 -0.48 -2.97 14.04
N PRO A 41 -0.75 -2.98 15.36
CA PRO A 41 -1.43 -1.87 16.02
C PRO A 41 -0.46 -0.70 16.32
N PRO A 42 -0.96 0.55 16.43
CA PRO A 42 -2.29 0.97 16.05
C PRO A 42 -2.38 1.17 14.52
N ALA A 43 -3.34 0.50 13.89
CA ALA A 43 -3.70 0.77 12.50
C ALA A 43 -4.73 1.90 12.46
N VAL A 44 -4.53 2.88 11.59
CA VAL A 44 -5.39 4.07 11.52
C VAL A 44 -6.00 4.33 10.16
N ILE A 45 -5.35 3.80 9.13
CA ILE A 45 -5.75 3.94 7.74
C ILE A 45 -5.51 2.60 7.08
N VAL A 46 -6.48 2.11 6.32
CA VAL A 46 -6.27 0.94 5.44
C VAL A 46 -6.22 1.39 3.99
N ARG A 47 -5.39 0.71 3.20
CA ARG A 47 -5.30 0.91 1.75
C ARG A 47 -5.57 -0.39 1.01
N LEU A 48 -6.20 -0.30 -0.15
CA LEU A 48 -6.48 -1.44 -1.01
C LEU A 48 -5.69 -1.30 -2.32
N ALA A 49 -4.72 -2.18 -2.53
CA ALA A 49 -4.00 -2.34 -3.77
C ALA A 49 -4.70 -3.40 -4.63
N ILE A 50 -5.17 -2.99 -5.82
CA ILE A 50 -5.81 -3.90 -6.78
C ILE A 50 -4.90 -3.95 -8.01
N PHE A 51 -4.42 -5.15 -8.33
CA PHE A 51 -3.51 -5.38 -9.44
C PHE A 51 -4.23 -6.08 -10.59
N ARG A 52 -4.06 -5.57 -11.81
CA ARG A 52 -4.46 -6.26 -13.04
C ARG A 52 -3.27 -6.34 -13.98
N ALA A 53 -2.80 -7.55 -14.25
CA ALA A 53 -1.58 -7.78 -15.03
C ALA A 53 -0.37 -6.97 -14.50
N ARG A 54 0.00 -5.86 -15.14
CA ARG A 54 1.10 -4.97 -14.74
C ARG A 54 0.62 -3.58 -14.30
N GLU A 55 -0.68 -3.47 -14.05
CA GLU A 55 -1.35 -2.22 -13.75
C GLU A 55 -1.84 -2.23 -12.31
N LEU A 56 -1.76 -1.07 -11.65
CA LEU A 56 -2.27 -0.85 -10.32
C LEU A 56 -3.48 0.08 -10.43
N TYR A 57 -4.58 -0.30 -9.82
CA TYR A 57 -5.75 0.56 -9.72
C TYR A 57 -5.50 1.68 -8.72
N CYS A 58 -5.65 2.93 -9.19
CA CYS A 58 -5.60 4.13 -8.37
C CYS A 58 -6.89 4.94 -8.55
N VAL A 59 -7.26 5.69 -7.52
CA VAL A 59 -8.36 6.66 -7.54
C VAL A 59 -7.81 8.09 -7.61
N ARG A 60 -8.55 8.99 -8.25
CA ARG A 60 -8.18 10.41 -8.29
C ARG A 60 -8.50 11.06 -6.94
N THR A 61 -7.52 11.76 -6.38
CA THR A 61 -7.66 12.58 -5.17
C THR A 61 -7.31 14.04 -5.49
N PRO A 62 -7.61 15.00 -4.61
CA PRO A 62 -7.14 16.39 -4.76
C PRO A 62 -5.61 16.51 -4.89
N ARG A 63 -4.86 15.52 -4.41
CA ARG A 63 -3.40 15.49 -4.42
C ARG A 63 -2.82 14.62 -5.55
N GLY A 64 -3.64 14.16 -6.50
CA GLY A 64 -3.23 13.25 -7.57
C GLY A 64 -3.78 11.84 -7.39
N PHE A 65 -3.23 10.87 -8.13
CA PHE A 65 -3.66 9.47 -8.04
C PHE A 65 -3.08 8.79 -6.80
N ASP A 66 -3.91 8.08 -6.05
CA ASP A 66 -3.51 7.31 -4.86
C ASP A 66 -4.27 5.97 -4.82
N LEU A 67 -3.86 5.05 -3.95
CA LEU A 67 -4.62 3.85 -3.66
C LEU A 67 -5.97 4.20 -3.03
N PRO A 68 -7.03 3.43 -3.30
CA PRO A 68 -8.21 3.42 -2.45
C PRO A 68 -7.82 3.35 -0.98
N THR A 69 -8.24 4.36 -0.22
CA THR A 69 -7.78 4.60 1.16
C THR A 69 -8.99 4.91 2.03
N LEU A 70 -9.02 4.37 3.24
CA LEU A 70 -10.07 4.64 4.23
C LEU A 70 -9.45 4.85 5.61
N PHE A 71 -9.85 5.94 6.27
CA PHE A 71 -9.57 6.18 7.68
C PHE A 71 -10.48 5.29 8.53
N LEU A 72 -9.90 4.64 9.54
CA LEU A 72 -10.63 3.64 10.30
C LEU A 72 -11.64 4.24 11.26
N ASP A 73 -11.36 5.39 11.89
CA ASP A 73 -12.33 6.12 12.75
C ASP A 73 -13.12 5.21 13.71
N GLY A 74 -12.41 4.29 14.39
CA GLY A 74 -12.99 3.31 15.33
C GLY A 74 -13.34 1.95 14.74
N LEU A 75 -13.25 1.79 13.42
CA LEU A 75 -13.39 0.50 12.74
C LEU A 75 -12.16 -0.39 12.94
N SER A 76 -12.37 -1.69 12.93
CA SER A 76 -11.27 -2.64 12.74
C SER A 76 -10.68 -2.53 11.33
N PRO A 77 -9.40 -2.90 11.14
CA PRO A 77 -8.80 -2.95 9.81
C PRO A 77 -9.60 -3.78 8.80
N MET A 78 -10.18 -4.91 9.24
CA MET A 78 -10.95 -5.79 8.36
C MET A 78 -12.26 -5.15 7.91
N GLU A 79 -12.99 -4.47 8.79
CA GLU A 79 -14.19 -3.73 8.41
C GLU A 79 -13.88 -2.61 7.42
N GLY A 80 -12.75 -1.90 7.63
CA GLY A 80 -12.29 -0.87 6.71
C GLY A 80 -11.98 -1.43 5.32
N VAL A 81 -11.29 -2.58 5.25
CA VAL A 81 -10.98 -3.25 3.99
C VAL A 81 -12.25 -3.76 3.31
N SER A 82 -13.19 -4.37 4.03
CA SER A 82 -14.48 -4.80 3.48
C SER A 82 -15.29 -3.64 2.89
N ARG A 83 -15.21 -2.43 3.48
CA ARG A 83 -15.80 -1.21 2.88
C ARG A 83 -15.11 -0.84 1.57
N LEU A 84 -13.77 -0.84 1.54
CA LEU A 84 -13.01 -0.55 0.32
C LEU A 84 -13.28 -1.56 -0.80
N THR A 85 -13.36 -2.86 -0.49
CA THR A 85 -13.63 -3.89 -1.50
C THR A 85 -15.03 -3.76 -2.08
N ARG A 86 -16.06 -3.53 -1.24
CA ARG A 86 -17.43 -3.28 -1.73
C ARG A 86 -17.51 -2.06 -2.65
N GLN A 87 -16.78 -1.00 -2.32
CA GLN A 87 -16.77 0.24 -3.10
C GLN A 87 -16.02 0.09 -4.44
N HIS A 88 -14.90 -0.65 -4.45
CA HIS A 88 -13.97 -0.65 -5.59
C HIS A 88 -13.95 -1.94 -6.40
N LEU A 89 -14.59 -3.01 -5.93
CA LEU A 89 -14.73 -4.31 -6.61
C LEU A 89 -16.21 -4.73 -6.68
N PRO A 90 -17.09 -3.92 -7.32
CA PRO A 90 -18.53 -4.13 -7.27
C PRO A 90 -19.02 -5.41 -7.98
N THR A 91 -18.17 -6.01 -8.82
CA THR A 91 -18.47 -7.25 -9.56
C THR A 91 -18.15 -8.51 -8.77
N ALA A 92 -17.56 -8.39 -7.57
CA ALA A 92 -17.24 -9.53 -6.74
C ALA A 92 -18.53 -10.22 -6.23
N PRO A 93 -18.72 -11.52 -6.49
CA PRO A 93 -19.89 -12.25 -6.00
C PRO A 93 -19.86 -12.32 -4.47
N GLY A 94 -20.99 -12.00 -3.82
CA GLY A 94 -21.17 -12.15 -2.37
C GLY A 94 -20.67 -10.97 -1.50
N GLY A 95 -20.18 -9.89 -2.09
CA GLY A 95 -19.88 -8.61 -1.40
C GLY A 95 -18.63 -8.60 -0.52
N ASP A 96 -18.25 -9.73 0.09
CA ASP A 96 -17.02 -9.87 0.86
C ASP A 96 -15.92 -10.53 0.01
N VAL A 97 -14.90 -9.74 -0.33
CA VAL A 97 -13.73 -10.18 -1.08
C VAL A 97 -12.64 -10.61 -0.11
N PRO A 98 -12.19 -11.89 -0.15
CA PRO A 98 -11.04 -12.30 0.65
C PRO A 98 -9.79 -11.47 0.29
N THR A 99 -9.18 -10.88 1.30
CA THR A 99 -7.96 -10.08 1.16
C THR A 99 -6.80 -10.66 1.98
N ARG A 100 -5.60 -10.13 1.73
CA ARG A 100 -4.41 -10.35 2.55
C ARG A 100 -3.62 -9.07 2.70
N CYS A 101 -2.97 -8.89 3.84
CA CYS A 101 -2.04 -7.78 4.05
C CYS A 101 -0.71 -8.11 3.35
N ILE A 102 -0.24 -7.20 2.52
CA ILE A 102 1.00 -7.36 1.74
C ILE A 102 2.13 -6.46 2.25
N GLY A 103 1.85 -5.71 3.31
CA GLY A 103 2.78 -4.75 3.89
C GLY A 103 2.06 -3.59 4.55
N TYR A 104 2.85 -2.70 5.13
CA TYR A 104 2.36 -1.51 5.80
C TYR A 104 3.41 -0.40 5.76
N VAL A 105 2.93 0.84 5.88
CA VAL A 105 3.80 1.96 6.24
C VAL A 105 3.72 2.15 7.76
N ARG A 106 4.87 2.21 8.42
CA ARG A 106 5.01 2.55 9.84
C ARG A 106 5.54 3.97 9.95
N ASN A 107 4.69 4.88 10.42
CA ASN A 107 5.11 6.22 10.79
C ASN A 107 5.64 6.17 12.23
N ILE A 108 6.86 6.64 12.42
CA ILE A 108 7.54 6.79 13.70
C ILE A 108 7.65 8.29 13.95
N VAL A 109 6.87 8.81 14.88
CA VAL A 109 6.74 10.24 15.19
C VAL A 109 6.99 10.43 16.69
N PRO A 110 8.26 10.59 17.12
CA PRO A 110 8.59 10.72 18.53
C PRO A 110 7.94 11.95 19.19
N GLU A 111 7.90 13.07 18.46
CA GLU A 111 7.37 14.35 18.92
C GLU A 111 6.33 14.85 17.89
N PRO A 112 5.03 14.58 18.11
CA PRO A 112 3.99 15.08 17.21
C PRO A 112 3.82 16.59 17.38
N ASP A 113 3.68 17.31 16.27
CA ASP A 113 3.24 18.71 16.27
C ASP A 113 1.71 18.83 16.18
N GLU A 114 1.19 20.06 16.26
CA GLU A 114 -0.26 20.34 16.21
C GLU A 114 -0.95 19.90 14.89
N SER A 115 -0.17 19.69 13.83
CA SER A 115 -0.67 19.26 12.53
C SER A 115 -0.79 17.73 12.43
N TYR A 116 -0.09 16.98 13.27
CA TYR A 116 -0.11 15.52 13.27
C TYR A 116 -1.30 14.97 14.05
N ARG A 117 -2.27 14.40 13.33
CA ARG A 117 -3.55 13.92 13.89
C ARG A 117 -3.60 12.41 14.14
N LEU A 118 -2.54 11.67 13.83
CA LEU A 118 -2.51 10.22 14.01
C LEU A 118 -1.89 9.87 15.38
N PRO A 119 -2.07 8.62 15.88
CA PRO A 119 -1.40 8.14 17.07
C PRO A 119 0.12 8.30 16.98
N ALA A 120 0.72 8.63 18.12
CA ALA A 120 2.15 8.74 18.33
C ALA A 120 2.55 7.88 19.55
N PRO A 121 3.76 7.30 19.58
CA PRO A 121 4.85 7.51 18.63
C PRO A 121 4.74 6.66 17.35
N LEU A 122 3.78 5.73 17.28
CA LEU A 122 3.64 4.82 16.15
C LEU A 122 2.23 4.90 15.55
N ALA A 123 2.17 4.92 14.22
CA ALA A 123 0.95 4.70 13.46
C ALA A 123 1.22 3.82 12.24
N HIS A 124 0.35 2.85 12.01
CA HIS A 124 0.46 1.92 10.89
C HIS A 124 -0.62 2.15 9.84
N VAL A 125 -0.20 2.07 8.58
CA VAL A 125 -1.06 2.14 7.40
C VAL A 125 -0.91 0.83 6.62
N PRO A 126 -1.63 -0.23 7.00
CA PRO A 126 -1.62 -1.50 6.28
C PRO A 126 -2.19 -1.38 4.87
N VAL A 127 -1.63 -2.21 3.98
CA VAL A 127 -2.01 -2.30 2.57
C VAL A 127 -2.45 -3.72 2.28
N PHE A 128 -3.66 -3.83 1.74
CA PHE A 128 -4.30 -5.10 1.41
C PHE A 128 -4.38 -5.30 -0.08
N THR A 129 -4.38 -6.55 -0.52
CA THR A 129 -4.76 -6.93 -1.88
C THR A 129 -5.84 -8.00 -1.82
N PRO A 130 -6.77 -8.02 -2.79
CA PRO A 130 -7.60 -9.19 -3.01
C PRO A 130 -6.75 -10.44 -3.23
N ARG A 131 -7.21 -11.58 -2.70
CA ARG A 131 -6.58 -12.88 -2.97
C ARG A 131 -6.84 -13.36 -4.39
N ASP A 132 -8.02 -13.04 -4.93
CA ASP A 132 -8.36 -13.28 -6.33
C ASP A 132 -7.82 -12.13 -7.21
N PRO A 133 -6.78 -12.36 -8.03
CA PRO A 133 -6.19 -11.33 -8.86
C PRO A 133 -6.95 -11.12 -10.19
N THR A 134 -8.08 -11.80 -10.40
CA THR A 134 -8.93 -11.67 -11.60
C THR A 134 -10.07 -10.68 -11.41
N LEU A 135 -10.29 -10.21 -10.17
CA LEU A 135 -11.34 -9.24 -9.86
C LEU A 135 -11.10 -7.91 -10.58
N ASP A 136 -12.14 -7.46 -11.27
CA ASP A 136 -12.12 -6.21 -12.02
C ASP A 136 -12.46 -5.03 -11.10
N PRO A 137 -11.63 -3.98 -11.08
CA PRO A 137 -11.96 -2.77 -10.33
C PRO A 137 -13.07 -1.96 -11.03
N ALA A 138 -13.75 -1.12 -10.26
CA ALA A 138 -14.70 -0.15 -10.79
C ALA A 138 -14.08 0.71 -11.93
N ARG A 139 -14.91 1.13 -12.91
CA ARG A 139 -14.45 1.87 -14.11
C ARG A 139 -13.71 3.16 -13.74
N GLY A 140 -12.71 3.55 -14.54
CA GLY A 140 -11.94 4.80 -14.38
C GLY A 140 -10.43 4.64 -14.09
N HIS A 141 -9.84 3.49 -14.43
CA HIS A 141 -8.46 3.14 -14.12
C HIS A 141 -7.43 3.79 -15.05
N ARG A 142 -6.22 4.04 -14.53
CA ARG A 142 -5.02 4.34 -15.34
C ARG A 142 -3.86 3.45 -14.92
N ARG A 143 -2.98 3.22 -15.89
CA ARG A 143 -1.77 2.42 -15.77
C ARG A 143 -0.72 3.15 -14.90
N LEU A 144 0.08 2.40 -14.13
CA LEU A 144 1.03 2.95 -13.14
C LEU A 144 2.10 3.86 -13.78
N ASP A 145 2.52 3.58 -15.02
CA ASP A 145 3.42 4.41 -15.82
C ASP A 145 2.82 5.78 -16.21
N GLN A 146 1.49 5.90 -16.15
CA GLN A 146 0.75 7.15 -16.34
C GLN A 146 0.38 7.84 -15.01
N CYS A 147 0.54 7.15 -13.88
CA CYS A 147 0.49 7.74 -12.54
C CYS A 147 1.79 8.51 -12.25
N ARG A 148 2.24 9.38 -13.17
CA ARG A 148 3.28 10.36 -12.86
C ARG A 148 2.72 11.29 -11.80
N THR A 149 3.37 11.30 -10.64
CA THR A 149 3.19 12.27 -9.58
C THR A 149 3.30 13.68 -10.17
N GLY A 150 2.16 14.37 -10.29
CA GLY A 150 2.18 15.80 -10.65
C GLY A 150 2.91 16.60 -9.57
N PRO A 151 3.42 17.81 -9.88
CA PRO A 151 4.22 18.62 -8.95
C PRO A 151 3.52 19.02 -7.64
N GLY A 152 2.22 18.72 -7.47
CA GLY A 152 1.47 18.89 -6.22
C GLY A 152 1.18 17.61 -5.44
N SER A 153 1.66 16.44 -5.89
CA SER A 153 1.50 15.16 -5.20
C SER A 153 2.61 14.96 -4.15
N ALA A 154 2.65 15.86 -3.18
CA ALA A 154 3.58 15.78 -2.07
C ALA A 154 3.36 14.48 -1.28
N GLY A 155 4.28 13.52 -1.46
CA GLY A 155 4.73 12.62 -0.40
C GLY A 155 3.81 11.48 0.03
N ARG A 156 3.23 10.70 -0.89
CA ARG A 156 2.61 9.42 -0.49
C ARG A 156 3.15 8.24 -1.29
N THR A 157 3.84 7.36 -0.56
CA THR A 157 4.41 6.10 -1.02
C THR A 157 3.31 5.15 -1.47
N ALA A 158 3.34 4.75 -2.74
CA ALA A 158 2.70 3.51 -3.18
C ALA A 158 3.56 2.34 -2.69
N LEU A 159 3.04 1.54 -1.77
CA LEU A 159 3.61 0.22 -1.50
C LEU A 159 3.25 -0.67 -2.70
N VAL A 160 4.21 -0.89 -3.60
CA VAL A 160 4.06 -1.82 -4.72
C VAL A 160 4.59 -3.18 -4.29
N ALA A 161 3.73 -4.03 -3.72
CA ALA A 161 4.08 -5.43 -3.52
C ALA A 161 4.09 -6.16 -4.88
N HIS A 162 5.13 -6.95 -5.12
CA HIS A 162 5.25 -7.83 -6.29
C HIS A 162 4.20 -8.95 -6.23
N ARG A 163 3.74 -9.38 -7.40
CA ARG A 163 3.05 -10.67 -7.56
C ARG A 163 4.13 -11.78 -7.50
N PRO A 164 3.90 -12.93 -6.83
CA PRO A 164 4.71 -14.12 -7.12
C PRO A 164 4.56 -14.43 -8.63
N ARG A 165 5.68 -14.63 -9.33
CA ARG A 165 5.63 -15.13 -10.72
C ARG A 165 4.93 -16.49 -10.66
N GLY A 166 3.80 -16.63 -11.34
CA GLY A 166 3.24 -17.95 -11.60
C GLY A 166 4.27 -18.83 -12.31
N PRO A 167 4.18 -20.16 -12.18
CA PRO A 167 5.11 -21.08 -12.83
C PRO A 167 5.14 -20.79 -14.33
N ARG A 168 6.35 -20.63 -14.88
CA ARG A 168 6.51 -20.57 -16.33
C ARG A 168 6.11 -21.92 -16.93
N PRO A 169 5.53 -21.96 -18.14
CA PRO A 169 5.20 -23.21 -18.82
C PRO A 169 6.43 -24.07 -19.17
N ASP A 170 7.65 -23.57 -18.96
CA ASP A 170 8.93 -24.24 -19.27
C ASP A 170 9.61 -24.92 -18.07
N GLY A 171 8.98 -24.92 -16.88
CA GLY A 171 9.49 -25.61 -15.69
C GLY A 171 10.79 -25.05 -15.10
N ARG A 172 11.29 -23.90 -15.59
CA ARG A 172 12.51 -23.27 -15.05
C ARG A 172 12.15 -22.31 -13.92
N ASN A 173 12.72 -22.59 -12.75
CA ASN A 173 12.60 -21.77 -11.55
C ASN A 173 13.16 -20.36 -11.83
N PRO A 174 12.33 -19.29 -11.89
CA PRO A 174 12.84 -17.96 -12.16
C PRO A 174 13.44 -17.44 -10.85
N GLY A 175 14.77 -17.27 -10.83
CA GLY A 175 15.46 -16.60 -9.73
C GLY A 175 14.74 -15.32 -9.29
N LEU A 176 14.75 -15.08 -7.98
CA LEU A 176 14.19 -13.94 -7.26
C LEU A 176 14.77 -12.61 -7.81
N GLY A 177 14.15 -12.10 -8.88
CA GLY A 177 14.59 -10.89 -9.57
C GLY A 177 13.41 -10.00 -9.89
N GLY A 178 12.87 -9.35 -8.86
CA GLY A 178 11.83 -8.32 -8.98
C GLY A 178 12.29 -7.04 -8.31
N ARG A 179 12.45 -5.96 -9.09
CA ARG A 179 12.82 -4.63 -8.57
C ARG A 179 11.55 -3.94 -8.09
N LEU A 180 11.54 -3.54 -6.82
CA LEU A 180 10.56 -2.63 -6.26
C LEU A 180 10.86 -1.21 -6.76
N VAL A 181 9.84 -0.51 -7.25
CA VAL A 181 9.94 0.88 -7.66
C VAL A 181 9.08 1.71 -6.71
N ILE A 182 9.72 2.39 -5.78
CA ILE A 182 9.12 3.45 -4.98
C ILE A 182 9.63 4.77 -5.56
N GLU A 183 8.83 5.43 -6.39
CA GLU A 183 9.12 6.80 -6.81
C GLU A 183 8.70 7.76 -5.72
N THR A 184 9.69 8.26 -4.99
CA THR A 184 9.55 9.48 -4.19
C THR A 184 10.02 10.62 -5.09
N SER A 185 9.10 11.47 -5.57
CA SER A 185 9.52 12.71 -6.23
C SER A 185 10.25 13.58 -5.19
N PRO A 186 11.49 14.05 -5.47
CA PRO A 186 12.07 15.10 -4.66
C PRO A 186 11.18 16.33 -4.81
N SER A 187 10.71 16.88 -3.69
CA SER A 187 10.10 18.21 -3.68
C SER A 187 11.18 19.17 -4.17
N SER A 188 11.03 19.73 -5.37
CA SER A 188 11.90 20.81 -5.81
C SER A 188 11.78 21.93 -4.79
N ALA A 189 12.85 22.15 -4.04
CA ALA A 189 13.01 23.34 -3.24
C ALA A 189 12.83 24.54 -4.18
N VAL A 190 11.90 25.42 -3.84
CA VAL A 190 11.82 26.74 -4.45
C VAL A 190 13.12 27.45 -4.06
N PRO A 191 13.99 27.86 -5.01
CA PRO A 191 15.09 28.74 -4.66
C PRO A 191 14.48 30.09 -4.28
N GLY A 192 14.66 30.49 -3.02
CA GLY A 192 14.31 31.82 -2.56
C GLY A 192 15.13 32.87 -3.33
N GLY A 193 14.43 33.81 -3.94
CA GLY A 193 14.95 35.07 -4.44
C GLY A 193 14.19 36.20 -3.77
#